data_AF-A0A4S8EKA2-F1
#
_entry.id   AF-A0A4S8EKA2-F1
#
_cell.length_a   1.000
_cell.length_b   1.000
_cell.length_c   1.000
_cell.angle_alpha   90.00
_cell.angle_beta   90.00
_cell.angle_gamma   90.00
#
_symmetry.space_group_name_H-M   'P 1'
#
loop_
_entity.id
_entity.type
_entity.pdbx_description
1 polymer ?
#
loop_
_entity_poly.entity_id
_entity_poly.type
_entity_poly.pdbx_seq_one_letter_code
_entity_poly.pdbx_strand_id
1 'polypeptide(L)'
;SYFGYKLSVSVDYKHGFIRGIATGTASEHDGHHFDDVLDMENTGKLVDTDKGYDSAQRREMLKALDFQDGIQRKAQKNKALSQCQKKRNERIAKRRAKVEHVFAGIRHMGGKFVRCIGMARASATMTLMAACYNLKRLASFLHRGVDSFYKAKPSKRQLRLQTAKG
;
A
#
# COMPACT_ATOMS: atom_id res chain seq x y z
N SER A 1 16.83 -13.81 -21.03
CA SER A 1 16.68 -14.20 -19.61
C SER A 1 15.96 -13.11 -18.85
N TYR A 2 14.83 -13.45 -18.23
CA TYR A 2 14.08 -12.52 -17.39
C TYR A 2 14.39 -12.87 -15.94
N PHE A 3 15.09 -11.98 -15.23
CA PHE A 3 15.38 -12.18 -13.82
C PHE A 3 14.07 -11.91 -13.04
N GLY A 4 13.51 -12.96 -12.46
CA GLY A 4 12.27 -12.85 -11.68
C GLY A 4 12.57 -12.18 -10.34
N TYR A 5 12.23 -10.91 -10.22
CA TYR A 5 12.26 -10.17 -8.95
C TYR A 5 10.83 -9.82 -8.54
N LYS A 6 10.57 -9.85 -7.23
CA LYS A 6 9.29 -9.50 -6.62
C LYS A 6 9.40 -8.16 -5.91
N LEU A 7 8.35 -7.36 -6.02
CA LEU A 7 8.15 -6.12 -5.27
C LEU A 7 6.82 -6.21 -4.52
N SER A 8 6.89 -6.13 -3.20
CA SER A 8 5.74 -5.94 -2.32
C SER A 8 5.74 -4.50 -1.82
N VAL A 9 4.56 -3.90 -1.73
CA VAL A 9 4.41 -2.51 -1.28
C VAL A 9 3.27 -2.40 -0.26
N SER A 10 3.48 -1.56 0.74
CA SER A 10 2.42 -1.05 1.59
C SER A 10 2.03 0.34 1.11
N VAL A 11 0.73 0.59 1.00
CA VAL A 11 0.18 1.79 0.38
C VAL A 11 -0.85 2.42 1.31
N ASP A 12 -0.73 3.74 1.49
CA ASP A 12 -1.78 4.52 2.12
C ASP A 12 -3.05 4.50 1.24
N TYR A 13 -4.10 3.88 1.75
CA TYR A 13 -5.40 3.78 1.07
C TYR A 13 -6.02 5.14 0.72
N LYS A 14 -5.78 6.17 1.55
CA LYS A 14 -6.44 7.46 1.41
C LYS A 14 -5.79 8.31 0.32
N HIS A 15 -4.47 8.45 0.35
CA HIS A 15 -3.76 9.36 -0.55
C HIS A 15 -2.94 8.63 -1.61
N GLY A 16 -2.75 7.31 -1.51
CA GLY A 16 -2.08 6.48 -2.50
C GLY A 16 -0.55 6.61 -2.49
N PHE A 17 0.05 6.98 -1.35
CA PHE A 17 1.51 6.98 -1.20
C PHE A 17 2.01 5.60 -0.80
N ILE A 18 3.18 5.23 -1.30
CA ILE A 18 3.91 4.04 -0.86
C ILE A 18 4.55 4.35 0.51
N ARG A 19 4.29 3.47 1.49
CA ARG A 19 4.72 3.59 2.88
C ARG A 19 5.93 2.72 3.21
N GLY A 20 5.92 1.51 2.67
CA GLY A 20 6.99 0.52 2.84
C GLY A 20 7.09 -0.34 1.59
N ILE A 21 8.27 -0.90 1.36
CA ILE A 21 8.52 -1.83 0.26
C ILE A 21 9.35 -3.01 0.76
N ALA A 22 9.12 -4.17 0.17
CA ALA A 22 9.96 -5.35 0.33
C ALA A 22 10.27 -5.89 -1.05
N THR A 23 11.54 -6.24 -1.27
CA THR A 23 12.03 -6.76 -2.54
C THR A 23 12.63 -8.13 -2.31
N GLY A 24 12.33 -9.07 -3.20
CA GLY A 24 12.84 -10.43 -3.10
C GLY A 24 13.03 -11.08 -4.46
N THR A 25 13.56 -12.29 -4.46
CA THR A 25 13.61 -13.12 -5.68
C THR A 25 12.25 -13.73 -5.98
N ALA A 26 11.98 -14.08 -7.25
CA ALA A 26 10.72 -14.74 -7.62
C ALA A 26 10.54 -16.12 -6.97
N SER A 27 11.63 -16.74 -6.53
CA SER A 27 11.67 -18.01 -5.80
C SER A 27 11.34 -17.90 -4.32
N GLU A 28 11.48 -16.71 -3.71
CA GLU A 28 11.13 -16.53 -2.30
C GLU A 28 9.63 -16.70 -2.07
N HIS A 29 9.30 -17.37 -0.96
CA HIS A 29 7.92 -17.60 -0.56
C HIS A 29 7.26 -16.26 -0.21
N ASP A 30 6.10 -15.96 -0.81
CA ASP A 30 5.39 -14.67 -0.70
C ASP A 30 5.05 -14.27 0.75
N GLY A 31 5.15 -15.23 1.67
CA GLY A 31 4.84 -15.04 3.07
C GLY A 31 5.72 -14.05 3.83
N HIS A 32 7.03 -13.96 3.53
CA HIS A 32 7.96 -13.07 4.24
C HIS A 32 7.70 -11.60 3.94
N HIS A 33 7.40 -11.30 2.67
CA HIS A 33 7.15 -9.93 2.25
C HIS A 33 5.91 -9.29 2.89
N PHE A 34 4.95 -10.08 3.40
CA PHE A 34 3.78 -9.54 4.09
C PHE A 34 4.19 -8.83 5.38
N ASP A 35 5.06 -9.47 6.15
CA ASP A 35 5.49 -8.99 7.46
C ASP A 35 6.42 -7.77 7.26
N ASP A 36 7.29 -7.83 6.25
CA ASP A 36 8.26 -6.78 5.93
C ASP A 36 7.63 -5.45 5.49
N VAL A 37 6.43 -5.48 4.90
CA VAL A 37 5.74 -4.25 4.44
C VAL A 37 4.70 -3.75 5.44
N LEU A 38 4.46 -4.45 6.54
CA LEU A 38 3.49 -4.02 7.54
C LEU A 38 4.03 -2.78 8.26
N ASP A 39 3.36 -1.64 8.07
CA ASP A 39 3.77 -0.36 8.65
C ASP A 39 3.15 -0.20 10.05
N MET A 40 3.93 -0.48 11.10
CA MET A 40 3.52 -0.36 12.50
C MET A 40 3.24 1.09 12.93
N GLU A 41 3.78 2.07 12.21
CA GLU A 41 3.57 3.49 12.48
C GLU A 41 2.30 4.03 11.78
N ASN A 42 1.61 3.18 11.03
CA ASN A 42 0.41 3.58 10.31
C ASN A 42 -0.75 3.87 11.27
N THR A 43 -1.35 5.06 11.12
CA THR A 43 -2.55 5.47 11.86
C THR A 43 -3.76 4.57 11.58
N GLY A 44 -3.80 3.94 10.40
CA GLY A 44 -4.86 2.99 10.03
C GLY A 44 -4.53 1.56 10.45
N LYS A 45 -5.47 0.92 11.15
CA LYS A 45 -5.32 -0.48 11.61
C LYS A 45 -5.77 -1.52 10.59
N LEU A 46 -6.40 -1.14 9.48
CA LEU A 46 -6.95 -2.10 8.52
C LEU A 46 -5.91 -2.55 7.50
N VAL A 47 -5.68 -3.86 7.42
CA VAL A 47 -4.72 -4.47 6.50
C VAL A 47 -5.46 -5.23 5.40
N ASP A 48 -5.63 -4.61 4.23
CA ASP A 48 -6.33 -5.20 3.08
C ASP A 48 -5.38 -6.00 2.17
N THR A 49 -5.50 -7.33 2.15
CA THR A 49 -4.70 -8.20 1.27
C THR A 49 -5.51 -9.25 0.50
N ASP A 50 -4.87 -9.90 -0.48
CA ASP A 50 -5.49 -10.88 -1.35
C ASP A 50 -5.49 -12.27 -0.71
N LYS A 51 -6.22 -13.18 -1.34
CA LYS A 51 -6.42 -14.55 -0.84
C LYS A 51 -5.13 -15.38 -0.78
N GLY A 52 -4.04 -14.94 -1.42
CA GLY A 52 -2.74 -15.59 -1.34
C GLY A 52 -2.14 -15.53 0.07
N TYR A 53 -2.47 -14.49 0.83
CA TYR A 53 -2.01 -14.29 2.20
C TYR A 53 -2.89 -14.97 3.27
N ASP A 54 -4.02 -15.56 2.89
CA ASP A 54 -4.99 -16.13 3.83
C ASP A 54 -4.41 -17.32 4.61
N SER A 55 -4.18 -17.12 5.91
CA SER A 55 -3.71 -18.15 6.85
C SER A 55 -4.21 -17.86 8.26
N ALA A 56 -4.37 -18.91 9.08
CA ALA A 56 -4.76 -18.74 10.49
C ALA A 56 -3.69 -17.94 11.26
N GLN A 57 -2.42 -18.32 11.10
CA GLN A 57 -1.27 -17.67 11.72
C GLN A 57 -1.24 -16.15 11.45
N ARG A 58 -1.44 -15.69 10.20
CA ARG A 58 -1.46 -14.24 9.92
C ARG A 58 -2.61 -13.52 10.57
N ARG A 59 -3.79 -14.15 10.65
CA ARG A 59 -4.95 -13.53 11.31
C ARG A 59 -4.74 -13.39 12.80
N GLU A 60 -4.10 -14.38 13.43
CA GLU A 60 -3.70 -14.31 14.84
C GLU A 60 -2.62 -13.27 15.06
N MET A 61 -1.61 -13.20 14.19
CA MET A 61 -0.57 -12.17 14.23
C MET A 61 -1.15 -10.76 14.11
N LEU A 62 -2.02 -10.51 13.12
CA LEU A 62 -2.68 -9.21 12.98
C LEU A 62 -3.47 -8.84 14.24
N LYS A 63 -4.18 -9.80 14.83
CA LYS A 63 -4.90 -9.58 16.09
C LYS A 63 -3.95 -9.26 17.25
N ALA A 64 -2.83 -9.98 17.37
CA ALA A 64 -1.83 -9.75 18.41
C ALA A 64 -1.15 -8.38 18.28
N LEU A 65 -0.98 -7.89 17.05
CA LEU A 65 -0.44 -6.57 16.72
C LEU A 65 -1.49 -5.45 16.66
N ASP A 66 -2.74 -5.73 17.09
CA ASP A 66 -3.85 -4.76 17.11
C ASP A 66 -4.23 -4.19 15.71
N PHE A 67 -4.01 -5.00 14.67
CA PHE A 67 -4.51 -4.75 13.32
C PHE A 67 -5.85 -5.45 13.05
N GLN A 68 -6.67 -4.82 12.21
CA GLN A 68 -7.89 -5.39 11.68
C GLN A 68 -7.59 -6.26 10.45
N ASP A 69 -8.04 -7.50 10.52
CA ASP A 69 -7.98 -8.46 9.40
C ASP A 69 -8.84 -7.98 8.22
N GLY A 70 -8.16 -7.57 7.15
CA GLY A 70 -8.71 -7.32 5.81
C GLY A 70 -8.19 -8.30 4.76
N ILE A 71 -7.82 -9.52 5.15
CA ILE A 71 -7.34 -10.55 4.22
C ILE A 71 -8.54 -11.20 3.51
N GLN A 72 -8.51 -11.27 2.18
CA GLN A 72 -9.51 -12.02 1.41
C GLN A 72 -9.48 -13.51 1.79
N ARG A 73 -10.65 -14.13 1.90
CA ARG A 73 -10.75 -15.57 2.20
C ARG A 73 -10.49 -16.43 0.98
N LYS A 74 -9.71 -17.49 1.17
CA LYS A 74 -9.43 -18.52 0.16
C LYS A 74 -10.41 -19.68 0.33
N ALA A 75 -10.94 -20.19 -0.78
CA ALA A 75 -11.70 -21.43 -0.76
C ALA A 75 -10.76 -22.60 -0.38
N GLN A 76 -11.27 -23.55 0.39
CA GLN A 76 -10.50 -24.77 0.74
C GLN A 76 -10.95 -25.92 -0.17
N LYS A 77 -10.14 -26.97 -0.24
CA LYS A 77 -10.51 -28.20 -0.97
C LYS A 77 -11.86 -28.68 -0.44
N ASN A 78 -12.82 -28.88 -1.36
CA ASN A 78 -14.19 -29.29 -1.06
C ASN A 78 -15.02 -28.33 -0.19
N LYS A 79 -14.57 -27.07 -0.01
CA LYS A 79 -15.30 -26.07 0.76
C LYS A 79 -15.29 -24.73 0.04
N ALA A 80 -16.36 -24.48 -0.71
CA ALA A 80 -16.59 -23.23 -1.39
C ALA A 80 -16.77 -22.07 -0.40
N LEU A 81 -16.50 -20.85 -0.87
CA LEU A 81 -16.74 -19.65 -0.08
C LEU A 81 -18.24 -19.43 0.16
N SER A 82 -18.61 -19.11 1.39
CA SER A 82 -19.97 -18.68 1.72
C SER A 82 -20.29 -17.34 1.05
N GLN A 83 -21.58 -17.03 0.90
CA GLN A 83 -22.01 -15.74 0.34
C GLN A 83 -21.49 -14.54 1.14
N CYS A 84 -21.41 -14.66 2.46
CA CYS A 84 -20.81 -13.65 3.32
C CYS A 84 -19.31 -13.45 3.01
N GLN A 85 -18.57 -14.53 2.82
CA GLN A 85 -17.15 -14.47 2.46
C GLN A 85 -16.94 -13.86 1.06
N LYS A 86 -17.79 -14.18 0.09
CA LYS A 86 -17.75 -13.56 -1.24
C LYS A 86 -17.96 -12.04 -1.17
N LYS A 87 -19.03 -11.59 -0.50
CA LYS A 87 -19.30 -10.15 -0.28
C LYS A 87 -18.18 -9.44 0.48
N ARG A 88 -17.54 -10.12 1.44
CA ARG A 88 -16.35 -9.60 2.13
C ARG A 88 -15.18 -9.43 1.15
N ASN A 89 -14.87 -10.46 0.36
CA ASN A 89 -13.79 -10.42 -0.62
C ASN A 89 -14.01 -9.33 -1.67
N GLU A 90 -15.24 -9.12 -2.14
CA GLU A 90 -15.60 -8.05 -3.06
C GLU A 90 -15.32 -6.66 -2.47
N ARG A 91 -15.69 -6.41 -1.21
CA ARG A 91 -15.39 -5.15 -0.53
C ARG A 91 -13.88 -4.90 -0.41
N ILE A 92 -13.13 -5.93 -0.04
CA ILE A 92 -11.66 -5.85 0.04
C ILE A 92 -11.05 -5.62 -1.34
N ALA A 93 -11.53 -6.33 -2.38
CA ALA A 93 -11.06 -6.16 -3.75
C ALA A 93 -11.27 -4.73 -4.27
N LYS A 94 -12.45 -4.14 -4.01
CA LYS A 94 -12.74 -2.73 -4.35
C LYS A 94 -11.78 -1.76 -3.67
N ARG A 95 -11.41 -2.00 -2.41
CA ARG A 95 -10.41 -1.17 -1.72
C ARG A 95 -9.02 -1.35 -2.33
N ARG A 96 -8.62 -2.60 -2.59
CA ARG A 96 -7.35 -2.96 -3.21
C ARG A 96 -7.17 -2.46 -4.64
N ALA A 97 -8.23 -2.24 -5.40
CA ALA A 97 -8.14 -1.70 -6.76
C ALA A 97 -7.38 -0.35 -6.79
N LYS A 98 -7.40 0.44 -5.71
CA LYS A 98 -6.59 1.66 -5.61
C LYS A 98 -5.07 1.39 -5.59
N VAL A 99 -4.66 0.26 -5.01
CA VAL A 99 -3.25 -0.18 -4.97
C VAL A 99 -2.78 -0.57 -6.38
N GLU A 100 -3.67 -1.10 -7.22
CA GLU A 100 -3.33 -1.41 -8.62
C GLU A 100 -2.93 -0.15 -9.41
N HIS A 101 -3.50 1.02 -9.11
CA HIS A 101 -3.04 2.28 -9.70
C HIS A 101 -1.60 2.64 -9.30
N VAL A 102 -1.16 2.29 -8.09
CA VAL A 102 0.23 2.47 -7.67
C VAL A 102 1.14 1.57 -8.51
N PHE A 103 0.80 0.29 -8.61
CA PHE A 103 1.56 -0.65 -9.43
C PHE A 103 1.58 -0.27 -10.91
N ALA A 104 0.47 0.25 -11.46
CA ALA A 104 0.42 0.78 -12.81
C ALA A 104 1.38 1.97 -12.97
N GLY A 105 1.39 2.91 -12.02
CA GLY A 105 2.31 4.04 -12.02
C GLY A 105 3.78 3.61 -11.95
N ILE A 106 4.13 2.64 -11.10
CA ILE A 106 5.47 2.04 -11.04
C ILE A 106 5.83 1.39 -12.38
N ARG A 107 4.90 0.63 -12.98
CA ARG A 107 5.10 -0.02 -14.28
C ARG A 107 5.37 0.98 -15.41
N HIS A 108 4.74 2.15 -15.41
CA HIS A 108 5.01 3.20 -16.39
C HIS A 108 6.43 3.80 -16.26
N MET A 109 7.10 3.64 -15.12
CA MET A 109 8.46 4.18 -14.89
C MET A 109 9.58 3.20 -15.22
N GLY A 110 9.27 2.01 -15.72
CA GLY A 110 10.29 1.00 -16.04
C GLY A 110 9.86 -0.13 -16.96
N GLY A 111 8.61 -0.14 -17.45
CA GLY A 111 8.09 -1.16 -18.36
C GLY A 111 8.24 -2.59 -17.82
N LYS A 112 8.56 -3.53 -18.72
CA LYS A 112 8.82 -4.95 -18.39
C LYS A 112 10.16 -5.09 -17.63
N PHE A 113 10.05 -4.95 -16.31
CA PHE A 113 10.96 -5.42 -15.25
C PHE A 113 12.37 -4.87 -15.19
N VAL A 114 12.86 -4.86 -13.95
CA VAL A 114 14.24 -4.67 -13.56
C VAL A 114 15.11 -5.72 -14.26
N ARG A 115 15.97 -5.27 -15.19
CA ARG A 115 16.85 -6.14 -15.99
C ARG A 115 18.24 -6.32 -15.42
N CYS A 116 18.54 -5.69 -14.28
CA CYS A 116 19.86 -5.78 -13.68
C CYS A 116 20.08 -7.18 -13.12
N ILE A 117 21.32 -7.64 -13.20
CA ILE A 117 21.77 -8.88 -12.58
C ILE A 117 22.17 -8.58 -11.14
N GLY A 118 21.57 -9.28 -10.20
CA GLY A 118 21.88 -9.24 -8.79
C GLY A 118 20.80 -8.58 -7.94
N MET A 119 20.49 -9.20 -6.79
CA MET A 119 19.40 -8.78 -5.91
C MET A 119 19.59 -7.36 -5.37
N ALA A 120 20.82 -6.98 -4.99
CA ALA A 120 21.11 -5.65 -4.48
C ALA A 120 20.78 -4.55 -5.51
N ARG A 121 21.18 -4.73 -6.77
CA ARG A 121 20.88 -3.79 -7.85
C ARG A 121 19.38 -3.73 -8.14
N ALA A 122 18.72 -4.88 -8.07
CA ALA A 122 17.29 -4.96 -8.30
C ALA A 122 16.50 -4.24 -7.21
N SER A 123 16.86 -4.48 -5.96
CA SER A 123 16.30 -3.81 -4.80
C SER A 123 16.48 -2.29 -4.88
N ALA A 124 17.69 -1.82 -5.18
CA ALA A 124 17.97 -0.40 -5.36
C ALA A 124 17.12 0.23 -6.47
N THR A 125 16.99 -0.46 -7.60
CA THR A 125 16.17 0.00 -8.74
C THR A 125 14.70 0.12 -8.35
N MET A 126 14.12 -0.90 -7.71
CA MET A 126 12.72 -0.89 -7.28
C MET A 126 12.45 0.17 -6.21
N THR A 127 13.41 0.37 -5.30
CA THR A 127 13.35 1.41 -4.27
C THR A 127 13.30 2.80 -4.89
N LEU A 128 14.18 3.07 -5.86
CA LEU A 128 14.18 4.34 -6.58
C LEU A 128 12.89 4.54 -7.38
N MET A 129 12.35 3.48 -8.00
CA MET A 129 11.04 3.55 -8.67
C MET A 129 9.92 3.92 -7.69
N ALA A 130 9.88 3.32 -6.50
CA ALA A 130 8.88 3.66 -5.48
C ALA A 130 9.04 5.11 -4.97
N ALA A 131 10.26 5.57 -4.75
CA ALA A 131 10.54 6.96 -4.37
C ALA A 131 10.08 7.95 -5.46
N CYS A 132 10.43 7.68 -6.73
CA CYS A 132 9.98 8.48 -7.88
C CYS A 132 8.45 8.50 -8.01
N TYR A 133 7.78 7.37 -7.73
CA TYR A 133 6.31 7.32 -7.71
C TYR A 133 5.76 8.30 -6.68
N ASN A 134 6.27 8.25 -5.45
CA ASN A 134 5.82 9.12 -4.37
C ASN A 134 6.08 10.60 -4.68
N LEU A 135 7.24 10.95 -5.25
CA LEU A 135 7.54 12.32 -5.67
C LEU A 135 6.57 12.83 -6.74
N LYS A 136 6.28 12.01 -7.77
CA LYS A 136 5.28 12.34 -8.80
C LYS A 136 3.88 12.50 -8.20
N ARG A 137 3.51 11.62 -7.25
CA ARG A 137 2.23 11.68 -6.54
C ARG A 137 2.11 12.97 -5.73
N LEU A 138 3.17 13.35 -5.02
CA LEU A 138 3.24 14.60 -4.26
C LEU A 138 3.12 15.81 -5.19
N ALA A 139 3.88 15.85 -6.28
CA ALA A 139 3.79 16.93 -7.28
C ALA A 139 2.37 17.08 -7.83
N SER A 140 1.68 15.96 -8.10
CA SER A 140 0.27 15.98 -8.53
C SER A 140 -0.66 16.56 -7.46
N PHE A 141 -0.43 16.26 -6.18
CA PHE A 141 -1.21 16.83 -5.08
C PHE A 141 -0.98 18.33 -4.92
N LEU A 142 0.27 18.78 -5.05
CA LEU A 142 0.63 20.20 -5.00
C LEU A 142 -0.02 20.96 -6.15
N HIS A 143 0.05 20.42 -7.37
CA HIS A 143 -0.55 21.02 -8.56
C HIS A 143 -2.08 21.13 -8.47
N ARG A 144 -2.73 20.13 -7.85
CA ARG A 144 -4.19 20.09 -7.66
C ARG A 144 -4.68 20.84 -6.42
N GLY A 145 -3.77 21.42 -5.62
CA GLY A 145 -4.12 22.14 -4.39
C GLY A 145 -4.78 21.25 -3.32
N VAL A 146 -4.35 20.00 -3.17
CA VAL A 146 -4.99 19.09 -2.19
C VAL A 146 -4.76 19.57 -0.75
N ASP A 147 -5.87 19.85 -0.06
CA ASP A 147 -5.97 20.41 1.30
C ASP A 147 -5.02 19.84 2.36
N SER A 148 -4.63 18.56 2.28
CA SER A 148 -3.78 17.92 3.30
C SER A 148 -2.40 18.57 3.43
N PHE A 149 -1.94 19.30 2.42
CA PHE A 149 -0.66 20.02 2.43
C PHE A 149 -0.80 21.54 2.60
N TYR A 150 -2.01 22.09 2.37
CA TYR A 150 -2.27 23.54 2.35
C TYR A 150 -3.12 24.04 3.51
N LYS A 151 -3.51 23.18 4.47
CA LYS A 151 -4.23 23.61 5.68
C LYS A 151 -3.30 24.28 6.69
N ALA A 152 -3.02 25.56 6.48
CA ALA A 152 -3.01 26.53 7.55
C ALA A 152 -4.31 27.35 7.47
N LYS A 153 -5.41 26.84 8.01
CA LYS A 153 -6.53 27.73 8.32
C LYS A 153 -6.09 28.57 9.54
N PRO A 154 -6.04 29.90 9.45
CA PRO A 154 -5.75 30.71 10.62
C PRO A 154 -6.75 30.38 11.72
N SER A 155 -6.25 30.31 12.95
CA SER A 155 -7.10 30.07 14.12
C SER A 155 -8.24 31.09 14.13
N LYS A 156 -9.47 30.70 14.50
CA LYS A 156 -10.58 31.65 14.71
C LYS A 156 -10.19 32.83 15.60
N ARG A 157 -9.19 32.66 16.48
CA ARG A 157 -8.60 33.70 17.33
C ARG A 157 -7.83 34.76 16.53
N GLN A 158 -7.11 34.38 15.47
CA GLN A 158 -6.39 35.29 14.58
C GLN A 158 -7.34 36.10 13.70
N LEU A 159 -8.42 35.48 13.20
CA LEU A 159 -9.48 36.19 12.47
C LEU A 159 -10.18 37.24 13.34
N ARG A 160 -10.49 36.90 14.61
CA ARG A 160 -11.10 37.84 15.56
C ARG A 160 -10.21 39.03 15.91
N LEU A 161 -8.89 38.82 15.99
CA LEU A 161 -7.92 39.90 16.28
C LEU A 161 -7.75 40.87 15.10
N GLN A 162 -7.96 40.40 13.86
CA GLN A 162 -7.92 41.26 12.67
C GLN A 162 -9.20 42.08 12.49
N THR A 163 -10.36 41.53 12.82
CA THR A 163 -11.65 42.25 12.79
C THR A 163 -11.84 43.24 13.95
N ALA A 164 -10.99 43.19 14.98
CA ALA A 164 -11.04 44.11 16.14
C ALA A 164 -10.08 45.30 16.02
N LYS A 165 -9.32 45.41 14.92
CA LYS A 165 -8.38 46.51 14.65
C LYS A 165 -8.79 47.35 13.43
N GLY A 166 -10.02 47.20 12.95
CA GLY A 166 -10.60 47.97 11.84
C GLY A 166 -11.81 48.75 12.30
#